data_AF-A0A1H8QZA5-F1
#
_entry.id   AF-A0A1H8QZA5-F1
#
_cell.length_a   1.000
_cell.length_b   1.000
_cell.length_c   1.000
_cell.angle_alpha   90.00
_cell.angle_beta   90.00
_cell.angle_gamma   90.00
#
_symmetry.space_group_name_H-M   'P 1'
#
loop_
_entity.id
_entity.type
_entity.pdbx_description
1 polymer ?
#
loop_
_entity_poly.entity_id
_entity_poly.type
_entity_poly.pdbx_seq_one_letter_code
_entity_poly.pdbx_strand_id
1 'polypeptide(L)' 'MDIYFDSYKIAALEKQDDAVEIIRSAEANIARLTGSPVTLIAFEKSEGTER' A
#
# COMPACT_ATOMS: atom_id res chain seq x y z
N MET A 1 6.50 -18.63 7.50
CA MET A 1 6.28 -17.42 6.68
C MET A 1 7.07 -16.33 7.39
N ASP A 2 8.35 -16.23 7.06
CA ASP A 2 9.29 -15.32 7.71
C ASP A 2 9.22 -13.98 6.97
N ILE A 3 8.26 -13.17 7.39
CA ILE A 3 8.16 -11.79 6.94
C ILE A 3 9.20 -11.03 7.78
N TYR A 4 10.32 -10.66 7.18
CA TYR A 4 11.32 -9.78 7.80
C TYR A 4 10.70 -8.39 7.98
N PHE A 5 9.97 -8.20 9.09
CA PHE A 5 9.27 -6.96 9.44
C PHE A 5 10.19 -5.72 9.47
N ASP A 6 11.50 -5.92 9.62
CA ASP A 6 12.50 -4.84 9.71
C ASP A 6 12.76 -4.14 8.35
N SER A 7 12.43 -4.79 7.23
CA SER A 7 12.75 -4.29 5.89
C SER A 7 11.64 -3.51 5.21
N TYR A 8 10.53 -3.21 5.91
CA TYR A 8 9.36 -2.55 5.33
C TYR A 8 8.86 -1.44 6.25
N LYS A 9 8.68 -0.24 5.71
CA LYS A 9 7.99 0.86 6.41
C LYS A 9 6.71 1.22 5.65
N ILE A 10 5.72 1.74 6.38
CA ILE A 10 4.50 2.25 5.75
C ILE A 10 4.91 3.42 4.85
N ALA A 11 4.51 3.35 3.58
CA ALA A 11 4.84 4.40 2.63
C ALA A 11 4.13 5.70 3.02
N ALA A 12 4.88 6.79 3.13
CA ALA A 12 4.31 8.11 3.37
C ALA A 12 3.63 8.65 2.09
N LEU A 13 2.32 8.44 1.98
CA LEU A 13 1.51 8.86 0.83
C LEU A 13 0.89 10.26 0.99
N GLU A 14 1.10 10.93 2.12
CA GLU A 14 0.46 12.21 2.48
C GLU A 14 0.73 13.37 1.50
N LYS A 15 1.74 13.26 0.63
CA LYS A 15 2.08 14.27 -0.38
C LYS A 15 1.86 13.80 -1.83
N GLN A 16 1.19 12.66 -2.00
CA GLN A 16 0.94 12.03 -3.30
C GLN A 16 -0.57 11.85 -3.50
N ASP A 17 -1.29 12.96 -3.62
CA ASP A 17 -2.76 12.95 -3.76
C ASP A 17 -3.25 12.02 -4.88
N ASP A 18 -2.58 12.02 -6.05
CA ASP A 18 -2.88 11.10 -7.15
C ASP A 18 -2.76 9.63 -6.74
N ALA A 19 -1.72 9.29 -5.96
CA ALA A 19 -1.53 7.91 -5.50
C ALA A 19 -2.64 7.50 -4.50
N VAL A 20 -3.06 8.42 -3.63
CA VAL A 20 -4.17 8.19 -2.70
C VAL A 20 -5.48 7.96 -3.46
N GLU A 21 -5.76 8.73 -4.51
CA GLU A 21 -6.97 8.55 -5.33
C GLU A 21 -6.98 7.22 -6.08
N ILE A 22 -5.83 6.79 -6.62
CA ILE A 22 -5.68 5.48 -7.27
C ILE A 22 -5.93 4.36 -6.27
N ILE A 23 -5.37 4.45 -5.06
CA ILE A 23 -5.55 3.44 -4.01
C ILE A 23 -7.03 3.35 -3.60
N ARG A 24 -7.70 4.49 -3.35
CA ARG A 24 -9.13 4.51 -3.02
C ARG A 24 -9.99 3.91 -4.12
N SER A 25 -9.68 4.23 -5.39
CA SER A 25 -10.39 3.66 -6.53
C SER A 25 -10.21 2.15 -6.63
N ALA A 26 -9.00 1.65 -6.35
CA ALA A 26 -8.72 0.23 -6.31
C ALA A 26 -9.47 -0.47 -5.16
N GLU A 27 -9.46 0.10 -3.95
CA GLU A 27 -10.22 -0.40 -2.80
C GLU A 27 -11.71 -0.53 -3.13
N ALA A 28 -12.32 0.51 -3.73
CA ALA A 28 -13.72 0.48 -4.12
C ALA A 28 -14.02 -0.61 -5.16
N ASN A 29 -13.15 -0.79 -6.16
CA ASN A 29 -13.33 -1.83 -7.18
C ASN A 29 -13.21 -3.24 -6.58
N ILE A 30 -12.20 -3.48 -5.74
CA ILE A 30 -12.02 -4.79 -5.10
C ILE A 30 -13.16 -5.06 -4.13
N ALA A 31 -13.61 -4.06 -3.37
CA ALA A 31 -14.75 -4.20 -2.48
C ALA A 31 -16.04 -4.56 -3.23
N ARG A 32 -16.26 -3.96 -4.41
CA ARG A 32 -17.38 -4.32 -5.29
C ARG A 32 -17.28 -5.74 -5.84
N LEU A 33 -16.07 -6.21 -6.17
CA LEU A 33 -15.84 -7.56 -6.70
C LEU A 33 -15.98 -8.64 -5.62
N THR A 34 -15.53 -8.36 -4.41
CA THR A 34 -15.50 -9.32 -3.30
C THR A 34 -16.73 -9.25 -2.39
N GLY A 35 -17.54 -8.19 -2.53
CA GLY A 35 -18.69 -7.93 -1.65
C GLY A 35 -18.32 -7.59 -0.22
N SER A 36 -17.04 -7.33 0.05
CA SER A 36 -16.49 -7.09 1.39
C SER A 36 -15.67 -5.80 1.41
N PRO A 37 -15.65 -5.04 2.50
CA PRO A 37 -14.76 -3.89 2.62
C PRO A 37 -13.30 -4.33 2.53
N VAL A 38 -12.50 -3.62 1.74
CA VAL A 38 -11.07 -3.88 1.55
C VAL A 38 -10.29 -2.60 1.85
N THR A 39 -9.15 -2.77 2.52
CA THR A 39 -8.19 -1.69 2.78
C THR A 39 -6.84 -2.10 2.21
N LEU A 40 -6.24 -1.23 1.40
CA LEU A 40 -4.92 -1.41 0.82
C LEU A 40 -3.90 -0.65 1.67
N ILE A 41 -2.81 -1.32 2.06
CA ILE A 41 -1.72 -0.73 2.83
C ILE A 41 -0.48 -0.72 1.94
N ALA A 42 0.03 0.48 1.66
CA ALA A 42 1.26 0.65 0.91
C ALA A 42 2.48 0.53 1.83
N PHE A 43 3.43 -0.32 1.44
CA PHE A 43 4.71 -0.47 2.11
C PHE A 43 5.82 -0.08 1.14
N GLU A 44 6.81 0.67 1.62
CA GLU A 44 8.07 0.89 0.93
C GLU A 44 9.14 -0.01 1.55
N LYS A 45 9.96 -0.63 0.70
CA LYS A 45 11.08 -1.46 1.15
C LYS A 45 12.18 -0.53 1.67
N SER A 46 12.60 -0.75 2.91
CA SER A 46 13.69 -0.02 3.56
C SER A 46 15.07 -0.55 3.17
N GLU A 47 15.18 -1.39 2.13
CA GLU A 47 16.50 -1.80 1.63
C GLU A 47 17.25 -0.56 1.17
N GLY A 48 18.32 -0.26 1.92
CA GLY A 48 19.22 0.82 1.62
C GLY A 48 19.62 0.75 0.15
N THR A 49 19.54 1.90 -0.50
CA THR A 49 20.24 2.27 -1.73
C THR A 49 21.30 1.23 -2.13
N GLU A 50 20.92 0.23 -2.92
CA GLU A 50 21.88 -0.46 -3.74
C GLU A 50 22.29 0.55 -4.81
N ARG A 51 23.46 1.15 -4.57
CA ARG A 51 24.14 2.06 -5.48
C ARG A 51 24.50 1.39 -6.79
#